data_AF-A0A423X2X1-F1
#
_entry.id   AF-A0A423X2X1-F1
#
_cell.length_a   1.000
_cell.length_b   1.000
_cell.length_c   1.000
_cell.angle_alpha   90.00
_cell.angle_beta   90.00
_cell.angle_gamma   90.00
#
_symmetry.space_group_name_H-M   'P 1'
#
loop_
_entity.id
_entity.type
_entity.pdbx_description
1 polymer ?
#
loop_
_entity_poly.entity_id
_entity_poly.type
_entity_poly.pdbx_seq_one_letter_code
_entity_poly.pdbx_strand_id
1 'polypeptide(L)'
;MSPHRVLTPEASPEPELPQCKGLCQTTTTERKQPWLTVDVSRQPAGVRVLWENEWRSACQKSSHPFQDGRYEDFEPIFDDLIEGHIDDPASPEYTLIFLPKAQELASEAEDAVLRGDRTLATELYLRACAVLRIARYPPTRDNACPVKQRAWQLQKSLYLKAGRLWENPLDEAIIPHIYDTKSNPNQHIHGSEIKAKGEKAFKVHRPRIPTYVRLPTNTLCTGRPCPAVLIVSEDRTAHTSECEEALSRGWGCVVVEAPGAGDCPVSSGAEGEQDEEVADKVWSSVLDWVRGIRVFDVDSVVAWGLGEAVVRLAATHGDRLKGCVAQLGNAGGKDLSMLDEISCKLLLVTERESTVESNGLWTPIVEGHVEGKLALFEYGVPGTSVVQYPMADTRTVYKWVGDLVG
;
A
#
# COMPACT_ATOMS: atom_id res chain seq x y z
N MET A 1 22.59 -26.21 -4.68
CA MET A 1 21.31 -26.27 -3.94
C MET A 1 21.05 -24.86 -3.42
N SER A 2 20.12 -24.11 -4.03
CA SER A 2 19.84 -22.72 -3.64
C SER A 2 19.08 -22.65 -2.31
N PRO A 3 19.42 -21.71 -1.41
CA PRO A 3 18.77 -21.58 -0.09
C PRO A 3 17.41 -20.84 -0.10
N HIS A 4 16.82 -20.57 -1.26
CA HIS A 4 15.67 -19.67 -1.41
C HIS A 4 14.28 -20.27 -1.13
N ARG A 5 14.12 -21.10 -0.10
CA ARG A 5 12.79 -21.66 0.23
C ARG A 5 12.55 -21.66 1.75
N VAL A 6 12.49 -20.49 2.36
CA VAL A 6 12.28 -20.36 3.81
C VAL A 6 10.91 -19.77 4.20
N LEU A 7 10.19 -19.06 3.32
CA LEU A 7 9.04 -18.25 3.77
C LEU A 7 7.65 -18.57 3.22
N THR A 8 7.46 -19.62 2.40
CA THR A 8 6.10 -20.02 1.95
C THR A 8 5.90 -21.54 1.82
N PRO A 9 4.75 -22.09 2.29
CA PRO A 9 4.24 -23.38 1.82
C PRO A 9 3.84 -23.27 0.34
N GLU A 10 3.92 -24.38 -0.40
CA GLU A 10 3.76 -24.47 -1.85
C GLU A 10 2.56 -23.71 -2.43
N ALA A 11 2.82 -23.03 -3.56
CA ALA A 11 1.82 -22.29 -4.33
C ALA A 11 0.66 -23.22 -4.75
N SER A 12 -0.56 -22.75 -4.54
CA SER A 12 -1.76 -23.39 -5.08
C SER A 12 -1.81 -23.25 -6.61
N PRO A 13 -2.40 -24.23 -7.33
CA PRO A 13 -2.46 -24.20 -8.79
C PRO A 13 -3.27 -23.00 -9.30
N GLU A 14 -2.83 -22.46 -10.44
CA GLU A 14 -3.53 -21.41 -11.18
C GLU A 14 -4.98 -21.84 -11.49
N PRO A 15 -5.99 -20.98 -11.23
CA PRO A 15 -7.35 -21.26 -11.68
C PRO A 15 -7.46 -21.05 -13.20
N GLU A 16 -7.90 -22.09 -13.91
CA GLU A 16 -8.27 -21.99 -15.33
C GLU A 16 -9.44 -20.99 -15.51
N LEU A 17 -9.29 -20.11 -16.50
CA LEU A 17 -10.23 -19.03 -16.81
C LEU A 17 -11.48 -19.54 -17.53
N PRO A 18 -12.72 -19.24 -17.07
CA PRO A 18 -13.92 -19.47 -17.85
C PRO A 18 -14.02 -18.45 -19.00
N GLN A 19 -14.23 -18.95 -20.22
CA GLN A 19 -14.64 -18.12 -21.36
C GLN A 19 -16.12 -17.73 -21.21
N CYS A 20 -16.40 -16.44 -21.03
CA CYS A 20 -17.78 -15.94 -21.07
C CYS A 20 -18.11 -15.35 -22.45
N LYS A 21 -18.88 -16.12 -23.24
CA LYS A 21 -19.81 -15.60 -24.25
C LYS A 21 -21.13 -15.28 -23.55
N GLY A 22 -21.60 -14.04 -23.59
CA GLY A 22 -22.93 -13.71 -23.08
C GLY A 22 -23.23 -12.22 -23.03
N LEU A 23 -24.12 -11.79 -23.94
CA LEU A 23 -24.78 -10.48 -24.02
C LEU A 23 -25.43 -10.10 -22.67
N CYS A 24 -25.17 -8.90 -22.16
CA CYS A 24 -25.96 -8.34 -21.05
C CYS A 24 -27.00 -7.37 -21.61
N GLN A 25 -28.28 -7.73 -21.44
CA GLN A 25 -29.41 -6.82 -21.67
C GLN A 25 -29.63 -5.96 -20.43
N THR A 26 -29.91 -4.69 -20.67
CA THR A 26 -30.21 -3.67 -19.67
C THR A 26 -31.66 -3.77 -19.20
N THR A 27 -31.88 -3.81 -17.88
CA THR A 27 -33.16 -3.43 -17.28
C THR A 27 -32.92 -2.49 -16.11
N THR A 28 -33.31 -1.24 -16.31
CA THR A 28 -33.29 -0.14 -15.34
C THR A 28 -34.40 -0.36 -14.31
N THR A 29 -34.11 -0.19 -13.02
CA THR A 29 -35.16 0.15 -12.03
C THR A 29 -34.54 1.05 -10.97
N GLU A 30 -34.94 2.32 -11.01
CA GLU A 30 -34.59 3.32 -10.00
C GLU A 30 -35.23 2.97 -8.65
N ARG A 31 -34.42 2.97 -7.58
CA ARG A 31 -34.92 3.18 -6.21
C ARG A 31 -34.00 4.16 -5.51
N LYS A 32 -34.54 5.35 -5.25
CA LYS A 32 -33.91 6.43 -4.48
C LYS A 32 -33.91 6.09 -2.98
N GLN A 33 -32.75 6.18 -2.34
CA GLN A 33 -32.59 6.34 -0.89
C GLN A 33 -31.47 7.37 -0.60
N PRO A 34 -31.48 8.01 0.59
CA PRO A 34 -31.14 9.42 0.73
C PRO A 34 -29.66 9.68 1.02
N TRP A 35 -29.16 10.74 0.40
CA TRP A 35 -27.80 11.27 0.48
C TRP A 35 -27.49 11.81 1.88
N LEU A 36 -26.48 11.24 2.53
CA LEU A 36 -25.70 11.92 3.57
C LEU A 36 -24.79 12.95 2.89
N THR A 37 -24.76 14.15 3.46
CA THR A 37 -24.12 15.37 2.96
C THR A 37 -22.65 15.16 2.61
N VAL A 38 -22.38 15.10 1.30
CA VAL A 38 -21.05 15.23 0.70
C VAL A 38 -20.71 16.71 0.57
N ASP A 39 -19.52 17.08 1.00
CA ASP A 39 -18.89 18.38 0.77
C ASP A 39 -18.97 18.78 -0.72
N VAL A 40 -19.62 19.92 -0.99
CA VAL A 40 -20.02 20.40 -2.32
C VAL A 40 -18.89 21.21 -2.97
N SER A 41 -17.67 20.67 -3.05
CA SER A 41 -16.54 21.43 -3.63
C SER A 41 -15.67 20.73 -4.67
N ARG A 42 -15.82 19.44 -4.97
CA ARG A 42 -15.19 18.82 -6.16
C ARG A 42 -16.04 17.72 -6.79
N GLN A 43 -16.78 18.05 -7.84
CA GLN A 43 -17.08 17.02 -8.85
C GLN A 43 -15.74 16.54 -9.42
N PRO A 44 -15.54 15.24 -9.70
CA PRO A 44 -14.35 14.81 -10.43
C PRO A 44 -14.38 15.53 -11.77
N ALA A 45 -13.43 16.44 -11.97
CA ALA A 45 -13.27 17.05 -13.27
C ALA A 45 -12.98 15.91 -14.26
N GLY A 46 -13.64 15.92 -15.43
CA GLY A 46 -13.53 14.83 -16.42
C GLY A 46 -12.07 14.50 -16.76
N VAL A 47 -11.83 13.31 -17.30
CA VAL A 47 -10.47 12.77 -17.59
C VAL A 47 -9.56 13.81 -18.26
N ARG A 48 -10.09 14.63 -19.18
CA ARG A 48 -9.36 15.75 -19.80
C ARG A 48 -8.76 16.71 -18.77
N VAL A 49 -9.57 17.21 -17.84
CA VAL A 49 -9.14 18.20 -16.84
C VAL A 49 -8.15 17.58 -15.87
N LEU A 50 -8.39 16.33 -15.46
CA LEU A 50 -7.48 15.58 -14.61
C LEU A 50 -6.10 15.40 -15.27
N TRP A 51 -6.08 15.03 -16.55
CA TRP A 51 -4.86 14.89 -17.34
C TRP A 51 -4.13 16.21 -17.52
N GLU A 52 -4.80 17.23 -18.06
CA GLU A 52 -4.19 18.51 -18.43
C GLU A 52 -3.64 19.29 -17.23
N ASN A 53 -4.32 19.23 -16.06
CA ASN A 53 -3.98 20.08 -14.92
C ASN A 53 -3.15 19.40 -13.83
N GLU A 54 -3.28 18.08 -13.66
CA GLU A 54 -2.64 17.38 -12.54
C GLU A 54 -1.72 16.26 -13.04
N TRP A 55 -2.28 15.32 -13.79
CA TRP A 55 -1.62 14.05 -14.06
C TRP A 55 -0.54 14.11 -15.13
N ARG A 56 -0.65 14.97 -16.14
CA ARG A 56 0.39 15.10 -17.18
C ARG A 56 1.74 15.49 -16.58
N SER A 57 1.75 16.48 -15.70
CA SER A 57 2.97 16.94 -15.01
C SER A 57 3.54 15.85 -14.10
N ALA A 58 2.68 15.16 -13.34
CA ALA A 58 3.12 14.05 -12.49
C ALA A 58 3.71 12.89 -13.32
N CYS A 59 3.07 12.56 -14.45
CA CYS A 59 3.51 11.53 -15.38
C CYS A 59 4.86 11.86 -16.01
N GLN A 60 5.07 13.11 -16.46
CA GLN A 60 6.35 13.57 -17.02
C GLN A 60 7.51 13.50 -16.00
N LYS A 61 7.20 13.63 -14.71
CA LYS A 61 8.18 13.54 -13.61
C LYS A 61 8.33 12.12 -13.06
N SER A 62 7.55 11.15 -13.56
CA SER A 62 7.39 9.82 -12.95
C SER A 62 7.11 9.88 -11.44
N SER A 63 6.39 10.92 -10.99
CA SER A 63 6.00 11.10 -9.59
C SER A 63 4.67 10.41 -9.30
N HIS A 64 4.31 10.26 -8.03
CA HIS A 64 3.03 9.65 -7.64
C HIS A 64 1.84 10.22 -8.44
N PRO A 65 0.93 9.38 -8.98
CA PRO A 65 0.88 7.90 -8.96
C PRO A 65 1.62 7.17 -10.12
N PHE A 66 2.43 7.88 -10.89
CA PHE A 66 3.12 7.41 -12.10
C PHE A 66 4.52 6.85 -11.85
N GLN A 67 4.88 6.48 -10.61
CA GLN A 67 6.16 5.84 -10.33
C GLN A 67 6.35 4.59 -11.20
N ASP A 68 7.59 4.41 -11.66
CA ASP A 68 8.04 3.37 -12.60
C ASP A 68 7.49 3.49 -14.03
N GLY A 69 6.62 4.45 -14.31
CA GLY A 69 6.04 4.68 -15.63
C GLY A 69 6.84 5.66 -16.50
N ARG A 70 6.62 5.59 -17.83
CA ARG A 70 7.13 6.56 -18.79
C ARG A 70 5.99 7.32 -19.46
N TYR A 71 6.22 8.60 -19.75
CA TYR A 71 5.21 9.48 -20.35
C TYR A 71 4.60 8.90 -21.64
N GLU A 72 5.43 8.29 -22.48
CA GLU A 72 5.05 7.71 -23.77
C GLU A 72 4.12 6.49 -23.64
N ASP A 73 4.07 5.86 -22.46
CA ASP A 73 3.12 4.78 -22.17
C ASP A 73 1.71 5.31 -21.88
N PHE A 74 1.57 6.57 -21.45
CA PHE A 74 0.30 7.14 -20.99
C PHE A 74 -0.31 8.13 -21.97
N GLU A 75 0.49 8.98 -22.62
CA GLU A 75 -0.02 10.05 -23.50
C GLU A 75 -1.04 9.52 -24.54
N PRO A 76 -0.76 8.45 -25.30
CA PRO A 76 -1.72 7.92 -26.27
C PRO A 76 -3.02 7.41 -25.64
N ILE A 77 -2.94 6.84 -24.42
CA ILE A 77 -4.10 6.34 -23.69
C ILE A 77 -5.02 7.51 -23.30
N PHE A 78 -4.45 8.60 -22.80
CA PHE A 78 -5.24 9.77 -22.43
C PHE A 78 -5.82 10.47 -23.66
N ASP A 79 -5.10 10.50 -24.77
CA ASP A 79 -5.63 11.02 -26.03
C ASP A 79 -6.84 10.18 -26.49
N ASP A 80 -6.75 8.84 -26.46
CA ASP A 80 -7.87 7.94 -26.78
C ASP A 80 -9.09 8.14 -25.85
N LEU A 81 -8.87 8.31 -24.54
CA LEU A 81 -9.94 8.59 -23.58
C LEU A 81 -10.65 9.92 -23.88
N ILE A 82 -9.86 10.95 -24.20
CA ILE A 82 -10.33 12.31 -24.47
C ILE A 82 -11.08 12.38 -25.80
N GLU A 83 -10.58 11.74 -26.85
CA GLU A 83 -11.23 11.64 -28.16
C GLU A 83 -12.49 10.77 -28.09
N GLY A 84 -12.45 9.69 -27.31
CA GLY A 84 -13.57 8.78 -27.08
C GLY A 84 -14.65 9.32 -26.13
N HIS A 85 -14.47 10.50 -25.55
CA HIS A 85 -15.37 11.09 -24.54
C HIS A 85 -15.62 10.18 -23.32
N ILE A 86 -14.59 9.44 -22.90
CA ILE A 86 -14.63 8.58 -21.71
C ILE A 86 -14.19 9.40 -20.50
N ASP A 87 -15.14 10.16 -19.92
CA ASP A 87 -14.85 11.13 -18.86
C ASP A 87 -14.97 10.59 -17.43
N ASP A 88 -15.59 9.42 -17.24
CA ASP A 88 -15.75 8.81 -15.92
C ASP A 88 -14.60 7.85 -15.58
N PRO A 89 -13.63 8.22 -14.72
CA PRO A 89 -12.57 7.32 -14.31
C PRO A 89 -13.07 6.12 -13.49
N ALA A 90 -14.26 6.19 -12.89
CA ALA A 90 -14.84 5.05 -12.19
C ALA A 90 -15.33 3.94 -13.14
N SER A 91 -15.55 4.27 -14.42
CA SER A 91 -16.15 3.38 -15.40
C SER A 91 -15.27 2.18 -15.79
N PRO A 92 -15.86 1.03 -16.15
CA PRO A 92 -15.13 -0.07 -16.78
C PRO A 92 -14.46 0.34 -18.10
N GLU A 93 -15.10 1.19 -18.89
CA GLU A 93 -14.60 1.68 -20.18
C GLU A 93 -13.25 2.38 -20.01
N TYR A 94 -13.14 3.25 -19.00
CA TYR A 94 -11.88 3.89 -18.64
C TYR A 94 -10.77 2.86 -18.46
N THR A 95 -10.99 1.85 -17.61
CA THR A 95 -9.98 0.80 -17.34
C THR A 95 -9.61 0.00 -18.58
N LEU A 96 -10.57 -0.29 -19.47
CA LEU A 96 -10.35 -1.10 -20.67
C LEU A 96 -9.36 -0.45 -21.64
N ILE A 97 -9.32 0.88 -21.74
CA ILE A 97 -8.40 1.60 -22.65
C ILE A 97 -6.92 1.39 -22.25
N PHE A 98 -6.61 1.17 -20.97
CA PHE A 98 -5.23 0.96 -20.51
C PHE A 98 -4.72 -0.47 -20.74
N LEU A 99 -5.61 -1.47 -20.81
CA LEU A 99 -5.22 -2.88 -20.81
C LEU A 99 -4.32 -3.28 -22.00
N PRO A 100 -4.55 -2.81 -23.24
CA PRO A 100 -3.69 -3.16 -24.38
C PRO A 100 -2.24 -2.76 -24.17
N LYS A 101 -1.97 -1.53 -23.71
CA LYS A 101 -0.60 -1.06 -23.46
C LYS A 101 0.08 -1.86 -22.34
N ALA A 102 -0.64 -2.17 -21.27
CA ALA A 102 -0.09 -3.02 -20.20
C ALA A 102 0.26 -4.43 -20.70
N GLN A 103 -0.53 -5.00 -21.61
CA GLN A 103 -0.27 -6.32 -22.20
C GLN A 103 0.91 -6.30 -23.18
N GLU A 104 1.04 -5.25 -23.98
CA GLU A 104 2.17 -5.03 -24.88
C GLU A 104 3.49 -4.98 -24.08
N LEU A 105 3.56 -4.12 -23.07
CA LEU A 105 4.72 -4.00 -22.18
C LEU A 105 5.05 -5.33 -21.49
N ALA A 106 4.03 -6.03 -20.98
CA ALA A 106 4.22 -7.35 -20.37
C ALA A 106 4.77 -8.37 -21.37
N SER A 107 4.29 -8.40 -22.61
CA SER A 107 4.78 -9.29 -23.66
C SER A 107 6.23 -9.00 -24.02
N GLU A 108 6.59 -7.72 -24.17
CA GLU A 108 7.98 -7.33 -24.42
C GLU A 108 8.90 -7.70 -23.24
N ALA A 109 8.39 -7.64 -22.00
CA ALA A 109 9.12 -8.07 -20.82
C ALA A 109 9.40 -9.58 -20.87
N GLU A 110 8.42 -10.42 -21.25
CA GLU A 110 8.64 -11.86 -21.43
C GLU A 110 9.71 -12.14 -22.49
N ASP A 111 9.69 -11.41 -23.61
CA ASP A 111 10.71 -11.54 -24.66
C ASP A 111 12.11 -11.13 -24.15
N ALA A 112 12.20 -10.10 -23.31
CA ALA A 112 13.44 -9.70 -22.67
C ALA A 112 13.96 -10.78 -21.69
N VAL A 113 13.07 -11.43 -20.92
CA VAL A 113 13.41 -12.58 -20.07
C VAL A 113 13.98 -13.73 -20.92
N LEU A 114 13.35 -14.06 -22.05
CA LEU A 114 13.82 -15.12 -22.96
C LEU A 114 15.21 -14.83 -23.55
N ARG A 115 15.55 -13.55 -23.77
CA ARG A 115 16.88 -13.11 -24.20
C ARG A 115 17.91 -13.03 -23.07
N GLY A 116 17.50 -13.22 -21.81
CA GLY A 116 18.35 -13.08 -20.63
C GLY A 116 18.59 -11.63 -20.19
N ASP A 117 17.86 -10.67 -20.75
CA ASP A 117 17.95 -9.25 -20.39
C ASP A 117 17.05 -8.93 -19.19
N ARG A 118 17.57 -9.20 -17.99
CA ARG A 118 16.85 -9.00 -16.73
C ARG A 118 16.49 -7.54 -16.48
N THR A 119 17.39 -6.62 -16.83
CA THR A 119 17.20 -5.19 -16.59
C THR A 119 16.05 -4.65 -17.42
N LEU A 120 16.05 -4.95 -18.73
CA LEU A 120 14.96 -4.54 -19.61
C LEU A 120 13.64 -5.22 -19.22
N ALA A 121 13.65 -6.51 -18.88
CA ALA A 121 12.46 -7.22 -18.42
C ALA A 121 11.85 -6.58 -17.16
N THR A 122 12.69 -6.28 -16.15
CA THR A 122 12.25 -5.58 -14.94
C THR A 122 11.63 -4.22 -15.28
N GLU A 123 12.29 -3.42 -16.11
CA GLU A 123 11.80 -2.10 -16.50
C GLU A 123 10.41 -2.19 -17.15
N LEU A 124 10.24 -3.11 -18.11
CA LEU A 124 8.98 -3.28 -18.86
C LEU A 124 7.84 -3.79 -17.97
N TYR A 125 8.11 -4.74 -17.07
CA TYR A 125 7.10 -5.17 -16.10
C TYR A 125 6.66 -4.03 -15.17
N LEU A 126 7.60 -3.23 -14.67
CA LEU A 126 7.27 -2.12 -13.78
C LEU A 126 6.49 -1.00 -14.51
N ARG A 127 6.83 -0.71 -15.77
CA ARG A 127 6.04 0.17 -16.63
C ARG A 127 4.62 -0.35 -16.83
N ALA A 128 4.45 -1.66 -17.08
CA ALA A 128 3.13 -2.28 -17.17
C ALA A 128 2.34 -2.17 -15.86
N CYS A 129 3.01 -2.33 -14.71
CA CYS A 129 2.40 -2.12 -13.39
C CYS A 129 1.95 -0.67 -13.21
N ALA A 130 2.74 0.32 -13.63
CA ALA A 130 2.36 1.73 -13.58
C ALA A 130 1.11 2.02 -14.42
N VAL A 131 1.05 1.50 -15.65
CA VAL A 131 -0.15 1.60 -16.51
C VAL A 131 -1.39 1.02 -15.82
N LEU A 132 -1.27 -0.18 -15.23
CA LEU A 132 -2.39 -0.84 -14.54
C LEU A 132 -2.81 -0.14 -13.24
N ARG A 133 -1.88 0.56 -12.57
CA ARG A 133 -2.20 1.37 -11.39
C ARG A 133 -3.14 2.51 -11.75
N ILE A 134 -2.81 3.23 -12.83
CA ILE A 134 -3.65 4.33 -13.35
C ILE A 134 -4.98 3.80 -13.88
N ALA A 135 -4.97 2.67 -14.59
CA ALA A 135 -6.18 2.02 -15.12
C ALA A 135 -7.26 1.75 -14.06
N ARG A 136 -6.84 1.58 -12.81
CA ARG A 136 -7.73 1.27 -11.68
C ARG A 136 -8.20 2.49 -10.92
N TYR A 137 -7.78 3.71 -11.25
CA TYR A 137 -8.23 4.91 -10.56
C TYR A 137 -9.73 5.15 -10.75
N PRO A 138 -10.48 5.66 -9.73
CA PRO A 138 -10.08 5.62 -8.33
C PRO A 138 -9.97 4.15 -7.86
N PRO A 139 -9.00 3.83 -6.98
CA PRO A 139 -8.79 2.48 -6.48
C PRO A 139 -10.10 1.85 -6.02
N THR A 140 -10.30 0.58 -6.36
CA THR A 140 -11.54 -0.13 -6.04
C THR A 140 -11.69 -0.22 -4.52
N ARG A 141 -12.76 0.40 -4.00
CA ARG A 141 -13.23 0.21 -2.62
C ARG A 141 -14.59 -0.46 -2.67
N ASP A 142 -14.80 -1.48 -1.84
CA ASP A 142 -16.06 -2.17 -1.54
C ASP A 142 -17.18 -2.06 -2.62
N ASN A 143 -16.92 -2.69 -3.78
CA ASN A 143 -17.84 -3.16 -4.83
C ASN A 143 -17.02 -3.30 -6.12
N ALA A 144 -16.49 -4.49 -6.35
CA ALA A 144 -15.46 -4.71 -7.36
C ALA A 144 -16.03 -4.65 -8.78
N CYS A 145 -15.74 -3.56 -9.51
CA CYS A 145 -15.76 -3.58 -10.97
C CYS A 145 -14.87 -4.75 -11.43
N PRO A 146 -15.39 -5.77 -12.13
CA PRO A 146 -14.61 -6.96 -12.47
C PRO A 146 -13.38 -6.63 -13.34
N VAL A 147 -13.48 -5.59 -14.18
CA VAL A 147 -12.37 -5.14 -15.03
C VAL A 147 -11.24 -4.54 -14.19
N LYS A 148 -11.56 -3.70 -13.21
CA LYS A 148 -10.57 -3.14 -12.27
C LYS A 148 -9.94 -4.21 -11.39
N GLN A 149 -10.73 -5.20 -10.96
CA GLN A 149 -10.21 -6.36 -10.23
C GLN A 149 -9.25 -7.18 -11.09
N ARG A 150 -9.56 -7.40 -12.37
CA ARG A 150 -8.64 -8.08 -13.31
C ARG A 150 -7.36 -7.29 -13.51
N ALA A 151 -7.44 -5.98 -13.70
CA ALA A 151 -6.27 -5.11 -13.77
C ALA A 151 -5.41 -5.22 -12.50
N TRP A 152 -6.04 -5.34 -11.33
CA TRP A 152 -5.33 -5.47 -10.05
C TRP A 152 -4.58 -6.81 -9.94
N GLN A 153 -5.24 -7.91 -10.30
CA GLN A 153 -4.57 -9.22 -10.31
C GLN A 153 -3.41 -9.26 -11.29
N LEU A 154 -3.57 -8.66 -12.48
CA LEU A 154 -2.49 -8.55 -13.46
C LEU A 154 -1.33 -7.72 -12.92
N GLN A 155 -1.60 -6.56 -12.32
CA GLN A 155 -0.59 -5.66 -11.76
C GLN A 155 0.29 -6.38 -10.73
N LYS A 156 -0.34 -7.09 -9.77
CA LYS A 156 0.39 -7.88 -8.76
C LYS A 156 1.21 -9.01 -9.39
N SER A 157 0.66 -9.72 -10.38
CA SER A 157 1.36 -10.80 -11.07
C SER A 157 2.61 -10.29 -11.77
N LEU A 158 2.52 -9.17 -12.50
CA LEU A 158 3.65 -8.57 -13.20
C LEU A 158 4.68 -8.00 -12.20
N TYR A 159 4.25 -7.40 -11.10
CA TYR A 159 5.16 -6.91 -10.07
C TYR A 159 5.95 -8.05 -9.41
N LEU A 160 5.31 -9.19 -9.15
CA LEU A 160 6.00 -10.39 -8.66
C LEU A 160 6.98 -10.96 -9.71
N LYS A 161 6.65 -10.91 -11.00
CA LYS A 161 7.59 -11.30 -12.06
C LYS A 161 8.81 -10.38 -12.09
N ALA A 162 8.62 -9.06 -12.05
CA ALA A 162 9.71 -8.09 -11.93
C ALA A 162 10.57 -8.37 -10.68
N GLY A 163 9.90 -8.57 -9.55
CA GLY A 163 10.54 -8.74 -8.25
C GLY A 163 11.43 -9.97 -8.12
N ARG A 164 11.12 -11.04 -8.86
CA ARG A 164 11.96 -12.25 -8.95
C ARG A 164 13.25 -12.04 -9.73
N LEU A 165 13.34 -10.97 -10.53
CA LEU A 165 14.51 -10.65 -11.35
C LEU A 165 15.55 -9.81 -10.60
N TRP A 166 15.22 -9.26 -9.44
CA TRP A 166 16.10 -8.39 -8.65
C TRP A 166 17.22 -9.16 -7.92
N GLU A 167 18.27 -8.43 -7.51
CA GLU A 167 19.35 -8.97 -6.69
C GLU A 167 18.85 -9.38 -5.30
N ASN A 168 18.03 -8.52 -4.67
CA ASN A 168 17.27 -8.81 -3.46
C ASN A 168 15.83 -9.15 -3.87
N PRO A 169 15.49 -10.45 -4.04
CA PRO A 169 14.24 -10.83 -4.66
C PRO A 169 13.04 -10.42 -3.81
N LEU A 170 11.92 -10.21 -4.47
CA LEU A 170 10.62 -9.99 -3.84
C LEU A 170 9.97 -11.33 -3.49
N ASP A 171 9.69 -11.54 -2.20
CA ASP A 171 8.91 -12.68 -1.71
C ASP A 171 7.51 -12.23 -1.30
N GLU A 172 6.48 -13.02 -1.64
CA GLU A 172 5.13 -12.85 -1.10
C GLU A 172 4.96 -13.74 0.13
N ALA A 173 4.65 -13.11 1.26
CA ALA A 173 4.23 -13.76 2.49
C ALA A 173 2.71 -13.62 2.66
N ILE A 174 2.10 -14.67 3.20
CA ILE A 174 0.67 -14.70 3.51
C ILE A 174 0.52 -14.79 5.02
N ILE A 175 0.32 -13.65 5.67
CA ILE A 175 0.26 -13.56 7.13
C ILE A 175 -1.15 -13.97 7.59
N PRO A 176 -1.29 -14.93 8.51
CA PRO A 176 -2.59 -15.23 9.11
C PRO A 176 -3.06 -14.07 9.98
N HIS A 177 -4.28 -13.57 9.76
CA HIS A 177 -4.88 -12.55 10.64
C HIS A 177 -5.41 -13.21 11.92
N ILE A 178 -4.53 -13.43 12.90
CA ILE A 178 -4.84 -14.18 14.12
C ILE A 178 -5.65 -13.38 15.16
N TYR A 179 -5.77 -12.08 14.99
CA TYR A 179 -6.54 -11.20 15.85
C TYR A 179 -7.88 -10.76 15.25
N ASP A 180 -8.29 -11.32 14.11
CA ASP A 180 -9.61 -11.04 13.54
C ASP A 180 -10.71 -11.55 14.49
N THR A 181 -11.52 -10.62 14.99
CA THR A 181 -12.63 -10.91 15.90
C THR A 181 -13.81 -11.56 15.19
N LYS A 182 -13.97 -11.38 13.87
CA LYS A 182 -15.03 -12.00 13.06
C LYS A 182 -14.76 -13.48 12.80
N SER A 183 -13.49 -13.89 12.67
CA SER A 183 -13.06 -15.30 12.55
C SER A 183 -12.49 -15.90 13.85
N ASN A 184 -12.66 -15.21 14.97
CA ASN A 184 -12.13 -15.44 16.32
C ASN A 184 -11.43 -16.80 16.57
N PRO A 185 -10.09 -16.85 16.56
CA PRO A 185 -9.30 -18.05 16.90
C PRO A 185 -9.47 -18.57 18.33
N ASN A 186 -9.79 -17.70 19.28
CA ASN A 186 -9.84 -18.07 20.70
C ASN A 186 -11.15 -18.78 21.10
N GLN A 187 -12.09 -18.95 20.17
CA GLN A 187 -13.20 -19.90 20.36
C GLN A 187 -12.76 -21.38 20.26
N HIS A 188 -11.52 -21.68 19.86
CA HIS A 188 -11.01 -23.06 19.79
C HIS A 188 -9.61 -23.30 20.35
N ILE A 189 -8.89 -22.30 20.87
CA ILE A 189 -7.50 -22.52 21.32
C ILE A 189 -7.41 -23.01 22.77
N HIS A 190 -8.40 -22.76 23.64
CA HIS A 190 -8.46 -23.35 24.99
C HIS A 190 -9.80 -24.03 25.24
N GLY A 191 -9.73 -25.33 25.56
CA GLY A 191 -10.84 -26.28 25.50
C GLY A 191 -12.10 -25.89 26.25
N SER A 192 -13.24 -26.10 25.59
CA SER A 192 -14.39 -26.84 26.09
C SER A 192 -15.49 -26.71 25.05
N GLU A 193 -15.87 -27.81 24.40
CA GLU A 193 -17.28 -28.20 24.42
C GLU A 193 -17.45 -29.63 23.92
N ILE A 194 -18.17 -30.36 24.75
CA ILE A 194 -18.71 -31.69 24.52
C ILE A 194 -19.40 -31.69 23.16
N LYS A 195 -18.92 -32.52 22.23
CA LYS A 195 -19.61 -32.76 20.97
C LYS A 195 -21.03 -33.24 21.25
N ALA A 196 -22.03 -32.39 21.05
CA ALA A 196 -23.37 -32.86 20.75
C ALA A 196 -23.27 -33.66 19.44
N LYS A 197 -23.69 -34.93 19.47
CA LYS A 197 -23.74 -35.79 18.28
C LYS A 197 -24.65 -35.13 17.23
N GLY A 198 -24.07 -34.54 16.18
CA GLY A 198 -24.82 -34.16 14.97
C GLY A 198 -24.33 -32.93 14.21
N GLU A 199 -23.52 -32.06 14.80
CA GLU A 199 -23.14 -30.81 14.13
C GLU A 199 -21.90 -30.93 13.26
N LYS A 200 -22.02 -30.54 11.99
CA LYS A 200 -20.91 -30.46 11.03
C LYS A 200 -20.01 -29.31 11.46
N ALA A 201 -18.75 -29.61 11.77
CA ALA A 201 -17.74 -28.59 12.04
C ALA A 201 -17.62 -27.64 10.84
N PHE A 202 -18.03 -26.39 10.99
CA PHE A 202 -17.76 -25.34 10.01
C PHE A 202 -16.25 -25.05 10.03
N LYS A 203 -15.60 -25.20 8.87
CA LYS A 203 -14.19 -24.87 8.71
C LYS A 203 -14.07 -23.35 8.63
N VAL A 204 -13.76 -22.70 9.75
CA VAL A 204 -13.52 -21.24 9.77
C VAL A 204 -12.24 -20.96 8.98
N HIS A 205 -12.37 -20.30 7.83
CA HIS A 205 -11.21 -19.79 7.10
C HIS A 205 -10.75 -18.49 7.75
N ARG A 206 -9.55 -18.50 8.33
CA ARG A 206 -8.93 -17.27 8.84
C ARG A 206 -8.57 -16.35 7.68
N PRO A 207 -8.89 -15.05 7.77
CA PRO A 207 -8.43 -14.08 6.80
C PRO A 207 -6.90 -14.07 6.71
N ARG A 208 -6.42 -13.65 5.55
CA ARG A 208 -5.01 -13.63 5.18
C ARG A 208 -4.65 -12.20 4.81
N ILE A 209 -3.50 -11.75 5.30
CA ILE A 209 -2.93 -10.43 5.00
C ILE A 209 -1.76 -10.70 4.03
N PRO A 210 -1.94 -10.44 2.72
CA PRO A 210 -0.84 -10.52 1.77
C PRO A 210 0.23 -9.46 2.09
N THR A 211 1.49 -9.83 1.96
CA THR A 211 2.62 -8.98 2.35
C THR A 211 3.78 -9.25 1.42
N TYR A 212 4.49 -8.20 1.02
CA TYR A 212 5.73 -8.35 0.30
C TYR A 212 6.93 -8.16 1.21
N VAL A 213 7.93 -9.02 1.07
CA VAL A 213 9.16 -8.98 1.85
C VAL A 213 10.37 -8.95 0.93
N ARG A 214 11.33 -8.11 1.29
CA ARG A 214 12.66 -8.07 0.68
C ARG A 214 13.70 -8.01 1.79
N LEU A 215 14.78 -8.77 1.61
CA LEU A 215 15.87 -8.85 2.58
C LEU A 215 17.18 -8.40 1.94
N PRO A 216 18.04 -7.68 2.68
CA PRO A 216 19.33 -7.24 2.16
C PRO A 216 20.25 -8.44 1.93
N THR A 217 21.22 -8.29 1.02
CA THR A 217 22.09 -9.38 0.55
C THR A 217 22.84 -10.04 1.71
N ASN A 218 23.28 -9.25 2.69
CA ASN A 218 23.94 -9.77 3.88
C ASN A 218 23.04 -10.73 4.69
N THR A 219 21.78 -10.37 4.93
CA THR A 219 20.81 -11.23 5.63
C THR A 219 20.54 -12.50 4.84
N LEU A 220 20.34 -12.38 3.53
CA LEU A 220 20.13 -13.54 2.64
C LEU A 220 21.31 -14.52 2.64
N CYS A 221 22.54 -14.00 2.69
CA CYS A 221 23.75 -14.82 2.63
C CYS A 221 24.15 -15.41 3.98
N THR A 222 23.94 -14.67 5.08
CA THR A 222 24.46 -15.04 6.41
C THR A 222 23.41 -15.57 7.38
N GLY A 223 22.13 -15.32 7.11
CA GLY A 223 21.02 -15.61 8.03
C GLY A 223 21.00 -14.72 9.28
N ARG A 224 21.86 -13.70 9.37
CA ARG A 224 21.83 -12.74 10.48
C ARG A 224 20.60 -11.83 10.36
N PRO A 225 19.85 -11.58 11.45
CA PRO A 225 18.75 -10.63 11.42
C PRO A 225 19.22 -9.23 11.01
N CYS A 226 18.35 -8.48 10.34
CA CYS A 226 18.56 -7.07 9.99
C CYS A 226 17.45 -6.18 10.55
N PRO A 227 17.69 -4.87 10.71
CA PRO A 227 16.61 -3.91 10.91
C PRO A 227 15.54 -4.00 9.82
N ALA A 228 14.33 -3.53 10.11
CA ALA A 228 13.21 -3.59 9.18
C ALA A 228 12.44 -2.27 9.08
N VAL A 229 12.04 -1.94 7.85
CA VAL A 229 11.03 -0.91 7.58
C VAL A 229 9.71 -1.61 7.22
N LEU A 230 8.69 -1.43 8.04
CA LEU A 230 7.31 -1.82 7.78
C LEU A 230 6.64 -0.71 6.96
N ILE A 231 6.49 -0.93 5.66
CA ILE A 231 5.89 0.00 4.72
C ILE A 231 4.36 -0.18 4.72
N VAL A 232 3.64 0.84 5.19
CA VAL A 232 2.17 0.90 5.24
C VAL A 232 1.64 1.55 3.97
N SER A 233 0.91 0.79 3.15
CA SER A 233 0.64 1.15 1.75
C SER A 233 -0.84 1.12 1.34
N GLU A 234 -1.22 1.88 0.32
CA GLU A 234 -2.50 1.69 -0.40
C GLU A 234 -2.38 0.66 -1.56
N ASP A 235 -1.17 0.48 -2.07
CA ASP A 235 -0.83 -0.41 -3.19
C ASP A 235 0.56 -1.01 -2.94
N ARG A 236 0.62 -2.29 -2.60
CA ARG A 236 1.90 -2.95 -2.27
C ARG A 236 2.89 -3.07 -3.45
N THR A 237 2.48 -2.70 -4.66
CA THR A 237 3.31 -2.74 -5.89
C THR A 237 3.93 -1.40 -6.28
N ALA A 238 3.83 -0.38 -5.41
CA ALA A 238 4.25 1.00 -5.72
C ALA A 238 5.49 1.48 -4.94
N HIS A 239 6.22 0.58 -4.28
CA HIS A 239 7.29 0.92 -3.32
C HIS A 239 8.68 0.44 -3.77
N THR A 240 8.91 0.36 -5.08
CA THR A 240 10.18 -0.15 -5.64
C THR A 240 11.37 0.67 -5.12
N SER A 241 11.30 2.00 -5.27
CA SER A 241 12.40 2.92 -4.94
C SER A 241 12.65 2.98 -3.43
N GLU A 242 11.59 3.01 -2.63
CA GLU A 242 11.65 3.00 -1.17
C GLU A 242 12.28 1.71 -0.65
N CYS A 243 11.95 0.57 -1.28
CA CYS A 243 12.59 -0.69 -0.93
C CYS A 243 14.07 -0.71 -1.31
N GLU A 244 14.47 -0.25 -2.50
CA GLU A 244 15.89 -0.20 -2.89
C GLU A 244 16.72 0.67 -1.95
N GLU A 245 16.20 1.83 -1.54
CA GLU A 245 16.91 2.72 -0.64
C GLU A 245 17.10 2.10 0.75
N ALA A 246 16.08 1.41 1.28
CA ALA A 246 16.19 0.67 2.54
C ALA A 246 17.17 -0.51 2.45
N LEU A 247 17.09 -1.31 1.38
CA LEU A 247 17.98 -2.45 1.16
C LEU A 247 19.45 -2.02 1.02
N SER A 248 19.72 -0.89 0.37
CA SER A 248 21.07 -0.31 0.24
C SER A 248 21.72 0.02 1.60
N ARG A 249 20.90 0.21 2.64
CA ARG A 249 21.31 0.51 4.02
C ARG A 249 21.40 -0.73 4.91
N GLY A 250 21.13 -1.90 4.34
CA GLY A 250 21.09 -3.15 5.08
C GLY A 250 19.81 -3.33 5.89
N TRP A 251 18.72 -2.64 5.54
CA TRP A 251 17.41 -2.83 6.17
C TRP A 251 16.56 -3.74 5.29
N GLY A 252 15.78 -4.61 5.91
CA GLY A 252 14.74 -5.35 5.21
C GLY A 252 13.46 -4.53 5.07
N CYS A 253 12.64 -4.89 4.09
CA CYS A 253 11.37 -4.23 3.80
C CYS A 253 10.21 -5.21 4.00
N VAL A 254 9.15 -4.74 4.64
CA VAL A 254 7.88 -5.47 4.78
C VAL A 254 6.77 -4.54 4.30
N VAL A 255 6.21 -4.79 3.11
CA VAL A 255 5.15 -3.93 2.53
C VAL A 255 3.79 -4.55 2.79
N VAL A 256 2.95 -3.83 3.52
CA VAL A 256 1.62 -4.26 3.95
C VAL A 256 0.59 -3.21 3.57
N GLU A 257 -0.52 -3.65 3.01
CA GLU A 257 -1.63 -2.76 2.69
C GLU A 257 -2.42 -2.38 3.94
N ALA A 258 -2.69 -1.10 4.09
CA ALA A 258 -3.50 -0.59 5.19
C ALA A 258 -4.95 -1.11 5.10
N PRO A 259 -5.69 -1.15 6.22
CA PRO A 259 -7.13 -1.40 6.21
C PRO A 259 -7.86 -0.54 5.17
N GLY A 260 -8.71 -1.16 4.35
CA GLY A 260 -9.44 -0.54 3.24
C GLY A 260 -8.67 -0.42 1.93
N ALA A 261 -7.43 -0.91 1.88
CA ALA A 261 -6.59 -0.87 0.69
C ALA A 261 -6.24 -2.26 0.13
N GLY A 262 -6.09 -2.31 -1.19
CA GLY A 262 -5.65 -3.50 -1.93
C GLY A 262 -6.41 -4.79 -1.56
N ASP A 263 -5.68 -5.81 -1.13
CA ASP A 263 -6.22 -7.08 -0.65
C ASP A 263 -6.24 -7.18 0.89
N CYS A 264 -6.11 -6.06 1.62
CA CYS A 264 -6.23 -6.10 3.07
C CYS A 264 -7.62 -6.66 3.46
N PRO A 265 -7.68 -7.65 4.37
CA PRO A 265 -8.94 -8.32 4.69
C PRO A 265 -9.92 -7.48 5.52
N VAL A 266 -9.49 -6.29 5.96
CA VAL A 266 -10.28 -5.38 6.79
C VAL A 266 -10.56 -4.13 5.96
N SER A 267 -11.84 -3.74 5.84
CA SER A 267 -12.27 -2.50 5.20
C SER A 267 -11.80 -1.26 6.00
N SER A 268 -11.79 -0.08 5.36
CA SER A 268 -11.55 1.18 6.07
C SER A 268 -12.72 1.44 7.02
N GLY A 269 -12.50 1.36 8.33
CA GLY A 269 -13.53 1.36 9.37
C GLY A 269 -14.26 2.68 9.59
N ALA A 270 -15.03 3.14 8.60
CA ALA A 270 -15.75 4.42 8.68
C ALA A 270 -17.09 4.36 9.46
N GLU A 271 -17.43 3.25 10.12
CA GLU A 271 -18.69 3.12 10.87
C GLU A 271 -18.48 2.78 12.36
N GLY A 272 -17.63 3.53 13.04
CA GLY A 272 -17.59 3.65 14.51
C GLY A 272 -16.38 3.01 15.22
N GLU A 273 -16.26 3.27 16.54
CA GLU A 273 -15.11 2.88 17.39
C GLU A 273 -14.76 1.38 17.33
N GLN A 274 -15.74 0.50 17.07
CA GLN A 274 -15.50 -0.95 16.96
C GLN A 274 -14.77 -1.34 15.67
N ASP A 275 -15.02 -0.65 14.56
CA ASP A 275 -14.36 -0.96 13.29
C ASP A 275 -12.90 -0.48 13.30
N GLU A 276 -12.63 0.58 14.05
CA GLU A 276 -11.29 1.10 14.32
C GLU A 276 -10.43 0.13 15.14
N GLU A 277 -10.96 -0.48 16.21
CA GLU A 277 -10.22 -1.50 16.96
C GLU A 277 -9.89 -2.73 16.10
N VAL A 278 -10.80 -3.11 15.19
CA VAL A 278 -10.59 -4.22 14.25
C VAL A 278 -9.49 -3.90 13.25
N ALA A 279 -9.43 -2.66 12.74
CA ALA A 279 -8.34 -2.20 11.88
C ALA A 279 -6.97 -2.31 12.57
N ASP A 280 -6.90 -1.98 13.87
CA ASP A 280 -5.67 -2.08 14.65
C ASP A 280 -5.19 -3.52 14.85
N LYS A 281 -6.10 -4.49 14.90
CA LYS A 281 -5.75 -5.92 15.05
C LYS A 281 -4.99 -6.49 13.85
N VAL A 282 -5.11 -5.88 12.66
CA VAL A 282 -4.29 -6.23 11.49
C VAL A 282 -2.82 -6.06 11.85
N TRP A 283 -2.48 -4.91 12.45
CA TRP A 283 -1.11 -4.59 12.84
C TRP A 283 -0.58 -5.50 13.94
N SER A 284 -1.41 -5.89 14.91
CA SER A 284 -1.02 -6.90 15.91
C SER A 284 -0.59 -8.21 15.23
N SER A 285 -1.33 -8.66 14.20
CA SER A 285 -1.02 -9.90 13.46
C SER A 285 0.27 -9.77 12.64
N VAL A 286 0.46 -8.63 11.99
CA VAL A 286 1.67 -8.33 11.20
C VAL A 286 2.90 -8.28 12.10
N LEU A 287 2.86 -7.53 13.19
CA LEU A 287 4.00 -7.36 14.09
C LEU A 287 4.35 -8.67 14.82
N ASP A 288 3.37 -9.50 15.15
CA ASP A 288 3.61 -10.84 15.70
C ASP A 288 4.30 -11.74 14.69
N TRP A 289 3.90 -11.65 13.42
CA TRP A 289 4.53 -12.38 12.34
C TRP A 289 5.96 -11.92 12.08
N VAL A 290 6.20 -10.60 12.01
CA VAL A 290 7.55 -9.99 11.89
C VAL A 290 8.48 -10.50 13.00
N ARG A 291 7.98 -10.54 14.24
CA ARG A 291 8.71 -11.12 15.39
C ARG A 291 8.94 -12.62 15.24
N GLY A 292 7.94 -13.35 14.74
CA GLY A 292 7.92 -14.81 14.66
C GLY A 292 8.88 -15.39 13.61
N ILE A 293 9.09 -14.71 12.49
CA ILE A 293 9.96 -15.20 11.40
C ILE A 293 11.46 -15.06 11.67
N ARG A 294 11.86 -14.26 12.66
CA ARG A 294 13.24 -14.12 13.18
C ARG A 294 14.32 -13.71 12.16
N VAL A 295 13.94 -13.25 10.97
CA VAL A 295 14.86 -12.67 9.98
C VAL A 295 15.10 -11.17 10.21
N PHE A 296 14.29 -10.55 11.07
CA PHE A 296 14.39 -9.15 11.45
C PHE A 296 14.87 -8.99 12.89
N ASP A 297 15.64 -7.94 13.14
CA ASP A 297 15.91 -7.44 14.47
C ASP A 297 14.65 -6.74 15.00
N VAL A 298 14.02 -7.37 15.98
CA VAL A 298 12.73 -6.96 16.52
C VAL A 298 12.79 -5.67 17.34
N ASP A 299 14.00 -5.30 17.79
CA ASP A 299 14.23 -4.05 18.52
C ASP A 299 14.52 -2.87 17.58
N SER A 300 14.56 -3.14 16.26
CA SER A 300 14.96 -2.22 15.19
C SER A 300 13.94 -2.22 14.03
N VAL A 301 12.65 -2.13 14.38
CA VAL A 301 11.53 -2.05 13.41
C VAL A 301 10.95 -0.64 13.40
N VAL A 302 10.91 -0.01 12.22
CA VAL A 302 10.28 1.30 12.00
C VAL A 302 9.10 1.15 11.05
N ALA A 303 7.97 1.78 11.36
CA ALA A 303 6.85 1.87 10.41
C ALA A 303 6.97 3.12 9.54
N TRP A 304 6.67 3.02 8.25
CA TRP A 304 6.73 4.14 7.30
C TRP A 304 5.56 4.05 6.32
N GLY A 305 4.78 5.11 6.14
CA GLY A 305 3.82 5.15 5.04
C GLY A 305 2.70 6.15 5.23
N LEU A 306 1.48 5.72 4.88
CA LEU A 306 0.27 6.55 4.91
C LEU A 306 0.05 7.19 6.29
N GLY A 307 -0.04 8.52 6.31
CA GLY A 307 0.03 9.29 7.55
C GLY A 307 -0.97 8.86 8.62
N GLU A 308 -2.26 8.76 8.29
CA GLU A 308 -3.31 8.37 9.25
C GLU A 308 -3.09 6.96 9.82
N ALA A 309 -2.85 5.98 8.96
CA ALA A 309 -2.63 4.60 9.37
C ALA A 309 -1.35 4.45 10.23
N VAL A 310 -0.30 5.20 9.90
CA VAL A 310 0.97 5.17 10.65
C VAL A 310 0.88 5.91 11.98
N VAL A 311 0.18 7.05 12.04
CA VAL A 311 -0.08 7.77 13.30
C VAL A 311 -0.86 6.88 14.26
N ARG A 312 -1.92 6.23 13.76
CA ARG A 312 -2.70 5.29 14.55
C ARG A 312 -1.87 4.08 15.01
N LEU A 313 -1.03 3.54 14.13
CA LEU A 313 -0.08 2.48 14.48
C LEU A 313 0.91 2.93 15.56
N ALA A 314 1.41 4.17 15.50
CA ALA A 314 2.32 4.74 16.50
C ALA A 314 1.67 4.90 17.88
N ALA A 315 0.37 5.23 17.92
CA ALA A 315 -0.38 5.33 19.17
C ALA A 315 -0.67 3.94 19.77
N THR A 316 -1.16 3.01 18.95
CA THR A 316 -1.68 1.71 19.42
C THR A 316 -0.62 0.62 19.60
N HIS A 317 0.49 0.71 18.87
CA HIS A 317 1.56 -0.31 18.86
C HIS A 317 2.97 0.30 18.94
N GLY A 318 3.09 1.57 19.35
CA GLY A 318 4.39 2.25 19.42
C GLY A 318 5.38 1.57 20.37
N ASP A 319 4.90 0.89 21.42
CA ASP A 319 5.72 0.08 22.33
C ASP A 319 6.44 -1.09 21.63
N ARG A 320 5.98 -1.47 20.43
CA ARG A 320 6.55 -2.54 19.60
C ARG A 320 7.39 -2.02 18.44
N LEU A 321 7.55 -0.69 18.33
CA LEU A 321 8.22 -0.02 17.22
C LEU A 321 9.32 0.90 17.74
N LYS A 322 10.41 0.99 16.99
CA LYS A 322 11.51 1.91 17.28
C LYS A 322 11.13 3.36 16.94
N GLY A 323 10.28 3.52 15.94
CA GLY A 323 9.68 4.78 15.54
C GLY A 323 8.78 4.63 14.32
N CYS A 324 8.14 5.73 13.94
CA CYS A 324 7.18 5.81 12.85
C CYS A 324 7.48 7.02 11.94
N VAL A 325 7.29 6.87 10.64
CA VAL A 325 7.36 7.94 9.64
C VAL A 325 6.01 8.02 8.92
N ALA A 326 5.25 9.09 9.20
CA ALA A 326 3.91 9.29 8.66
C ALA A 326 3.95 10.36 7.55
N GLN A 327 3.64 9.95 6.32
CA GLN A 327 3.55 10.85 5.17
C GLN A 327 2.12 11.39 5.04
N LEU A 328 1.97 12.71 5.21
CA LEU A 328 0.70 13.41 5.04
C LEU A 328 0.59 13.88 3.58
N GLY A 329 -0.43 13.38 2.88
CA GLY A 329 -0.73 13.80 1.50
C GLY A 329 -1.37 15.20 1.40
N ASN A 330 -1.77 15.59 0.19
CA ASN A 330 -2.35 16.90 -0.13
C ASN A 330 -3.68 17.22 0.59
N ALA A 331 -4.38 16.22 1.12
CA ALA A 331 -5.51 16.42 2.02
C ALA A 331 -4.96 16.37 3.44
N GLY A 332 -4.90 17.53 4.12
CA GLY A 332 -4.50 17.61 5.52
C GLY A 332 -5.14 16.50 6.35
N GLY A 333 -4.35 15.90 7.24
CA GLY A 333 -4.73 14.71 8.02
C GLY A 333 -6.14 14.86 8.58
N LYS A 334 -7.05 13.98 8.15
CA LYS A 334 -8.47 14.05 8.53
C LYS A 334 -8.68 13.69 10.00
N ASP A 335 -7.71 12.99 10.61
CA ASP A 335 -7.69 12.73 12.03
C ASP A 335 -6.24 12.57 12.53
N LEU A 336 -5.78 13.52 13.34
CA LEU A 336 -4.52 13.46 14.10
C LEU A 336 -4.79 13.54 15.61
N SER A 337 -6.02 13.21 16.05
CA SER A 337 -6.41 13.26 17.46
C SER A 337 -5.55 12.37 18.35
N MET A 338 -5.02 11.27 17.80
CA MET A 338 -4.19 10.28 18.48
C MET A 338 -2.75 10.75 18.75
N LEU A 339 -2.35 11.98 18.36
CA LEU A 339 -0.99 12.47 18.58
C LEU A 339 -0.60 12.50 20.07
N ASP A 340 -1.55 12.74 20.96
CA ASP A 340 -1.32 12.78 22.41
C ASP A 340 -1.15 11.36 23.02
N GLU A 341 -1.49 10.32 22.26
CA GLU A 341 -1.43 8.91 22.69
C GLU A 341 -0.19 8.18 22.16
N ILE A 342 0.70 8.88 21.44
CA ILE A 342 1.88 8.27 20.83
C ILE A 342 2.83 7.72 21.90
N SER A 343 3.20 6.45 21.73
CA SER A 343 4.10 5.72 22.63
C SER A 343 5.52 5.51 22.09
N CYS A 344 5.82 5.98 20.86
CA CYS A 344 7.15 5.89 20.23
C CYS A 344 7.57 7.23 19.60
N LYS A 345 8.73 7.26 18.94
CA LYS A 345 9.12 8.43 18.15
C LYS A 345 8.33 8.47 16.85
N LEU A 346 7.74 9.62 16.51
CA LEU A 346 7.01 9.80 15.26
C LEU A 346 7.59 10.98 14.48
N LEU A 347 7.87 10.77 13.19
CA LEU A 347 8.21 11.81 12.23
C LEU A 347 7.04 12.03 11.28
N LEU A 348 6.36 13.18 11.38
CA LEU A 348 5.40 13.61 10.38
C LEU A 348 6.14 14.26 9.22
N VAL A 349 5.82 13.86 7.99
CA VAL A 349 6.40 14.37 6.75
C VAL A 349 5.29 15.02 5.93
N THR A 350 5.47 16.29 5.56
CA THR A 350 4.53 17.03 4.69
C THR A 350 5.24 17.51 3.42
N GLU A 351 4.53 17.49 2.28
CA GLU A 351 5.05 17.93 0.97
C GLU A 351 4.96 19.45 0.73
N ARG A 352 4.53 20.23 1.75
CA ARG A 352 4.31 21.68 1.65
C ARG A 352 4.82 22.39 2.91
N GLU A 353 5.14 23.67 2.78
CA GLU A 353 5.34 24.51 3.96
C GLU A 353 4.05 24.44 4.80
N SER A 354 4.20 24.14 6.08
CA SER A 354 3.09 24.10 7.02
C SER A 354 3.45 24.94 8.23
N THR A 355 2.55 25.85 8.59
CA THR A 355 2.61 26.64 9.81
C THR A 355 1.91 25.88 10.93
N VAL A 356 2.49 25.90 12.12
CA VAL A 356 1.88 25.33 13.33
C VAL A 356 1.19 26.47 14.05
N GLU A 357 -0.14 26.46 14.13
CA GLU A 357 -0.85 27.35 15.05
C GLU A 357 -0.88 26.74 16.45
N SER A 358 -0.23 27.40 17.40
CA SER A 358 -0.24 27.02 18.81
C SER A 358 -1.54 27.49 19.49
N ASN A 359 -2.68 26.87 19.16
CA ASN A 359 -3.93 27.09 19.88
C ASN A 359 -4.36 25.88 20.75
N GLY A 360 -3.41 24.98 21.05
CA GLY A 360 -3.64 23.84 21.95
C GLY A 360 -4.27 22.60 21.29
N LEU A 361 -4.67 22.67 20.02
CA LEU A 361 -4.90 21.50 19.16
C LEU A 361 -3.76 21.43 18.13
N TRP A 362 -2.92 20.40 18.24
CA TRP A 362 -1.73 20.19 17.43
C TRP A 362 -2.07 19.71 16.02
N THR A 363 -2.56 20.61 15.16
CA THR A 363 -2.78 20.30 13.74
C THR A 363 -1.87 21.19 12.88
N PRO A 364 -0.94 20.63 12.08
CA PRO A 364 -0.18 21.43 11.14
C PRO A 364 -1.14 22.04 10.10
N ILE A 365 -1.14 23.36 9.97
CA ILE A 365 -1.86 24.10 8.93
C ILE A 365 -0.95 24.16 7.71
N VAL A 366 -1.41 23.67 6.56
CA VAL A 366 -0.59 23.57 5.35
C VAL A 366 -0.82 24.81 4.46
N GLU A 367 0.21 25.64 4.26
CA GLU A 367 0.16 26.84 3.40
C GLU A 367 1.40 26.93 2.50
N GLY A 368 1.19 27.00 1.18
CA GLY A 368 2.25 27.24 0.19
C GLY A 368 2.88 26.00 -0.43
N HIS A 369 3.59 26.18 -1.56
CA HIS A 369 4.26 25.12 -2.31
C HIS A 369 5.67 25.55 -2.67
N VAL A 370 6.69 24.87 -2.15
CA VAL A 370 8.08 24.97 -2.60
C VAL A 370 8.53 23.58 -3.00
N GLU A 371 8.74 23.39 -4.31
CA GLU A 371 9.06 22.07 -4.87
C GLU A 371 10.38 21.53 -4.30
N GLY A 372 10.35 20.28 -3.81
CA GLY A 372 11.53 19.58 -3.30
C GLY A 372 11.92 19.84 -1.84
N LYS A 373 11.07 20.54 -1.05
CA LYS A 373 11.29 20.72 0.39
C LYS A 373 10.18 20.05 1.21
N LEU A 374 10.58 19.26 2.20
CA LEU A 374 9.71 18.65 3.19
C LEU A 374 9.73 19.48 4.47
N ALA A 375 8.58 19.62 5.13
CA ALA A 375 8.54 19.99 6.54
C ALA A 375 8.42 18.71 7.37
N LEU A 376 9.30 18.60 8.37
CA LEU A 376 9.31 17.46 9.29
C LEU A 376 8.98 17.93 10.70
N PHE A 377 8.15 17.14 11.38
CA PHE A 377 7.78 17.34 12.77
C PHE A 377 8.09 16.06 13.54
N GLU A 378 9.01 16.14 14.47
CA GLU A 378 9.33 15.02 15.36
C GLU A 378 8.52 15.13 16.66
N TYR A 379 7.78 14.07 16.96
CA TYR A 379 7.00 13.87 18.18
C TYR A 379 7.61 12.74 19.01
N GLY A 380 7.48 12.84 20.33
CA GLY A 380 7.99 11.85 21.28
C GLY A 380 7.41 12.02 22.69
N VAL A 381 7.87 11.15 23.60
CA VAL A 381 7.41 10.94 24.99
C VAL A 381 6.81 12.20 25.64
N PRO A 382 5.66 12.09 26.37
CA PRO A 382 4.97 13.22 26.97
C PRO A 382 5.90 14.25 27.62
N GLY A 383 5.83 15.50 27.15
CA GLY A 383 6.64 16.62 27.64
C GLY A 383 7.84 17.01 26.75
N THR A 384 7.99 16.43 25.56
CA THR A 384 9.03 16.84 24.59
C THR A 384 8.53 17.90 23.61
N SER A 385 9.41 18.84 23.24
CA SER A 385 9.11 19.92 22.29
C SER A 385 9.10 19.39 20.85
N VAL A 386 8.17 19.87 20.02
CA VAL A 386 8.17 19.57 18.58
C VAL A 386 9.42 20.16 17.92
N VAL A 387 10.26 19.31 17.34
CA VAL A 387 11.41 19.76 16.54
C VAL A 387 10.96 19.91 15.10
N GLN A 388 11.03 21.14 14.59
CA GLN A 388 10.76 21.45 13.19
C GLN A 388 12.06 21.42 12.38
N TYR A 389 12.02 20.74 11.24
CA TYR A 389 13.09 20.79 10.25
C TYR A 389 12.57 21.56 9.02
N PRO A 390 12.70 22.91 8.96
CA PRO A 390 12.01 23.74 7.97
C PRO A 390 12.53 23.60 6.53
N MET A 391 13.53 22.75 6.26
CA MET A 391 14.09 22.51 4.93
C MET A 391 14.70 21.11 4.83
N ALA A 392 13.86 20.07 4.93
CA ALA A 392 14.32 18.69 4.81
C ALA A 392 14.12 18.15 3.38
N ASP A 393 14.89 17.12 3.03
CA ASP A 393 14.67 16.29 1.85
C ASP A 393 14.45 14.83 2.29
N THR A 394 14.20 13.94 1.33
CA THR A 394 14.03 12.51 1.61
C THR A 394 15.26 11.90 2.30
N ARG A 395 16.47 12.42 2.06
CA ARG A 395 17.69 11.93 2.72
C ARG A 395 17.68 12.22 4.21
N THR A 396 17.10 13.35 4.64
CA THR A 396 16.88 13.64 6.06
C THR A 396 15.98 12.59 6.70
N VAL A 397 14.91 12.16 6.03
CA VAL A 397 14.02 11.10 6.53
C VAL A 397 14.77 9.78 6.68
N TYR A 398 15.51 9.35 5.65
CA TYR A 398 16.33 8.14 5.73
C TYR A 398 17.42 8.23 6.79
N LYS A 399 18.03 9.40 6.99
CA LYS A 399 19.00 9.59 8.06
C LYS A 399 18.34 9.41 9.43
N TRP A 400 17.18 10.03 9.65
CA TRP A 400 16.43 9.89 10.90
C TRP A 400 16.08 8.43 11.18
N VAL A 401 15.59 7.69 10.18
CA VAL A 401 15.34 6.24 10.31
C VAL A 401 16.64 5.49 10.65
N GLY A 402 17.75 5.82 9.98
CA GLY A 402 19.05 5.23 10.25
C GLY A 402 19.57 5.46 11.66
N ASP A 403 19.38 6.67 12.20
CA ASP A 403 19.75 7.01 13.58
C ASP A 403 18.88 6.27 14.62
N LEU A 404 17.71 5.74 14.23
CA LEU A 404 16.87 4.91 15.09
C LEU A 404 17.23 3.43 15.07
N VAL A 405 17.58 2.91 13.89
CA VAL A 405 17.76 1.47 13.67
C VAL A 405 19.21 0.99 13.60
N GLY A 406 20.17 1.91 13.47
CA GLY A 406 21.61 1.66 13.56
C GLY A 406 22.12 1.83 14.99
#